data_AF-A0A2M8D3P1-F1
#
_entry.id   AF-A0A2M8D3P1-F1
#
_cell.length_a   1.000
_cell.length_b   1.000
_cell.length_c   1.000
_cell.angle_alpha   90.00
_cell.angle_beta   90.00
_cell.angle_gamma   90.00
#
_symmetry.space_group_name_H-M   'P 1'
#
loop_
_entity.id
_entity.type
_entity.pdbx_description
1 polymer ?
#
loop_
_entity_poly.entity_id
_entity_poly.type
_entity_poly.pdbx_seq_one_letter_code
_entity_poly.pdbx_strand_id
1 'polypeptide(L)'
;MDFSVSWLRKYIETKLDANGIADVLTDQGLTVDEIRRDEDAVVLDIDVTTNRPDAMNYLGLARELATSGNGTMIPIPMPSFAETGPAAKENVEVEIKAPDLCGRYVARYVRNVKIGPSPEWMQKLLLEVGIRPISNVVDITNYVLWELGHPLHAFDSRFLHGNRIEIRRAANNETIMTLDGVERKLT
;
A
#
# COMPACT_ATOMS: atom_id res chain seq x y z
N MET A 1 1.16 -13.94 5.62
CA MET A 1 0.67 -12.57 5.33
C MET A 1 -0.85 -12.61 5.36
N ASP A 2 -1.49 -11.68 6.05
CA ASP A 2 -2.93 -11.73 6.32
C ASP A 2 -3.75 -11.07 5.20
N PHE A 3 -4.54 -11.86 4.47
CA PHE A 3 -5.41 -11.36 3.40
C PHE A 3 -6.89 -11.58 3.74
N SER A 4 -7.65 -10.50 3.79
CA SER A 4 -9.11 -10.56 3.92
C SER A 4 -9.76 -11.04 2.63
N VAL A 5 -10.63 -12.05 2.75
CA VAL A 5 -11.46 -12.53 1.63
C VAL A 5 -12.43 -11.43 1.17
N SER A 6 -12.91 -10.58 2.08
CA SER A 6 -13.84 -9.49 1.75
C SER A 6 -13.16 -8.43 0.86
N TRP A 7 -11.90 -8.12 1.17
CA TRP A 7 -11.10 -7.18 0.39
C TRP A 7 -10.68 -7.78 -0.96
N LEU A 8 -10.24 -9.05 -0.98
CA LEU A 8 -9.87 -9.74 -2.21
C LEU A 8 -11.00 -9.72 -3.24
N ARG A 9 -12.25 -9.92 -2.79
CA ARG A 9 -13.45 -9.87 -3.64
C ARG A 9 -13.75 -8.51 -4.27
N LYS A 10 -13.09 -7.43 -3.85
CA LYS A 10 -13.16 -6.14 -4.56
C LYS A 10 -12.46 -6.15 -5.91
N TYR A 11 -11.56 -7.12 -6.14
CA TYR A 11 -10.73 -7.20 -7.35
C TYR A 11 -10.98 -8.45 -8.17
N ILE A 12 -11.71 -9.44 -7.65
CA ILE A 12 -12.06 -10.66 -8.37
C ILE A 12 -13.49 -11.11 -8.07
N GLU A 13 -14.22 -11.44 -9.14
CA GLU A 13 -15.50 -12.14 -9.06
C GLU A 13 -15.24 -13.66 -9.12
N THR A 14 -15.60 -14.38 -8.05
CA THR A 14 -15.44 -15.83 -7.96
C THR A 14 -16.59 -16.45 -7.15
N LYS A 15 -16.99 -17.66 -7.53
CA LYS A 15 -17.97 -18.49 -6.82
C LYS A 15 -17.35 -19.32 -5.69
N LEU A 16 -16.02 -19.40 -5.62
CA LEU A 16 -15.32 -20.12 -4.56
C LEU A 16 -15.61 -19.50 -3.21
N ASP A 17 -15.72 -20.33 -2.18
CA ASP A 17 -15.72 -19.87 -0.79
C ASP A 17 -14.28 -19.68 -0.30
N ALA A 18 -14.09 -19.38 0.99
CA ALA A 18 -12.75 -19.16 1.54
C ALA A 18 -11.86 -20.40 1.45
N ASN A 19 -12.42 -21.60 1.63
CA ASN A 19 -11.65 -22.85 1.53
C ASN A 19 -11.23 -23.10 0.08
N GLY A 20 -12.15 -22.95 -0.88
CA GLY A 20 -11.81 -23.11 -2.30
C GLY A 20 -10.78 -22.09 -2.79
N ILE A 21 -10.81 -20.86 -2.29
CA ILE A 21 -9.76 -19.87 -2.55
C ILE A 21 -8.41 -20.36 -1.99
N ALA A 22 -8.39 -20.85 -0.75
CA ALA A 22 -7.17 -21.34 -0.12
C ALA A 22 -6.56 -22.54 -0.84
N ASP A 23 -7.40 -23.50 -1.26
CA ASP A 23 -6.98 -24.68 -2.02
C ASP A 23 -6.32 -24.28 -3.34
N VAL A 24 -6.97 -23.41 -4.11
CA VAL A 24 -6.45 -22.96 -5.41
C VAL A 24 -5.14 -22.19 -5.26
N LEU A 25 -5.05 -21.28 -4.28
CA LEU A 25 -3.82 -20.52 -4.04
C LEU A 25 -2.67 -21.44 -3.61
N THR A 26 -2.96 -22.44 -2.78
CA THR A 26 -1.97 -23.43 -2.34
C THR A 26 -1.47 -24.28 -3.52
N ASP A 27 -2.36 -24.71 -4.41
CA ASP A 27 -2.01 -25.42 -5.65
C ASP A 27 -1.13 -24.57 -6.60
N GLN A 28 -1.27 -23.24 -6.54
CA GLN A 28 -0.47 -22.27 -7.28
C GLN A 28 0.85 -21.91 -6.58
N GLY A 29 1.15 -22.53 -5.42
CA GLY A 29 2.38 -22.32 -4.65
C GLY A 29 2.33 -21.12 -3.70
N LEU A 30 1.15 -20.55 -3.45
CA LEU A 30 0.88 -19.57 -2.39
C LEU A 30 0.17 -20.29 -1.24
N THR A 31 0.95 -20.99 -0.42
CA THR A 31 0.44 -21.84 0.65
C THR A 31 -0.38 -21.03 1.64
N VAL A 32 -1.61 -21.48 1.92
CA VAL A 32 -2.44 -20.90 2.98
C VAL A 32 -2.26 -21.73 4.25
N ASP A 33 -1.56 -21.16 5.22
CA ASP A 33 -1.22 -21.82 6.48
C ASP A 33 -2.44 -21.88 7.43
N GLU A 34 -3.26 -20.83 7.43
CA GLU A 34 -4.42 -20.72 8.30
C GLU A 34 -5.58 -19.96 7.64
N ILE A 35 -6.82 -20.36 7.95
CA ILE A 35 -8.04 -19.59 7.64
C ILE A 35 -8.68 -19.16 8.96
N ARG A 36 -8.51 -17.88 9.33
CA ARG A 36 -9.15 -17.29 10.51
C ARG A 36 -10.54 -16.77 10.16
N ARG A 37 -11.50 -17.03 11.05
CA ARG A 37 -12.89 -16.63 10.90
C ARG A 37 -13.32 -15.88 12.16
N ASP A 38 -13.46 -14.57 12.02
CA ASP A 38 -14.00 -13.69 13.04
C ASP A 38 -15.47 -13.39 12.73
N GLU A 39 -16.20 -12.76 13.67
CA GLU A 39 -17.63 -12.46 13.50
C GLU A 39 -17.93 -11.67 12.20
N ASP A 40 -17.01 -10.80 11.79
CA ASP A 40 -17.20 -9.86 10.68
C ASP A 40 -16.32 -10.13 9.45
N ALA A 41 -15.36 -11.06 9.54
CA ALA A 41 -14.30 -11.22 8.53
C ALA A 41 -13.76 -12.65 8.42
N VAL A 42 -13.29 -13.00 7.22
CA VAL A 42 -12.54 -14.23 6.95
C VAL A 42 -11.18 -13.83 6.38
N VAL A 43 -10.12 -14.26 7.04
CA VAL A 43 -8.74 -13.88 6.74
C VAL A 43 -7.92 -15.13 6.44
N LEU A 44 -7.17 -15.09 5.35
CA LEU A 44 -6.24 -16.13 4.94
C LEU A 44 -4.83 -15.71 5.37
N ASP A 45 -4.14 -16.54 6.14
CA ASP A 45 -2.71 -16.38 6.37
C ASP A 45 -1.96 -17.12 5.26
N ILE A 46 -1.33 -16.35 4.37
CA ILE A 46 -0.67 -16.87 3.18
C ILE A 46 0.85 -16.70 3.31
N ASP A 47 1.60 -17.79 3.20
CA ASP A 47 3.05 -17.76 3.10
C ASP A 47 3.46 -17.35 1.68
N VAL A 48 3.75 -16.06 1.50
CA VAL A 48 4.23 -15.53 0.23
C VAL A 48 5.75 -15.54 0.20
N THR A 49 6.31 -16.44 -0.60
CA THR A 49 7.76 -16.57 -0.79
C THR A 49 8.40 -15.28 -1.35
N THR A 50 9.66 -15.01 -0.98
CA THR A 50 10.34 -13.75 -1.31
C THR A 50 10.57 -13.52 -2.81
N ASN A 51 10.46 -14.56 -3.63
CA ASN A 51 10.53 -14.49 -5.09
C ASN A 51 9.18 -14.16 -5.75
N ARG A 52 8.10 -14.00 -4.99
CA ARG A 52 6.74 -13.66 -5.46
C ARG A 52 6.22 -12.31 -4.91
N PRO A 53 6.97 -11.19 -5.06
CA PRO A 53 6.50 -9.88 -4.60
C PRO A 53 5.24 -9.42 -5.33
N ASP A 54 4.97 -9.96 -6.52
CA ASP A 54 3.74 -9.74 -7.26
C ASP A 54 2.50 -10.15 -6.47
N ALA A 55 2.58 -11.18 -5.61
CA ALA A 55 1.48 -11.70 -4.79
C ALA A 55 1.42 -11.11 -3.36
N MET A 56 2.31 -10.16 -3.00
CA MET A 56 2.32 -9.50 -1.69
C MET A 56 1.30 -8.35 -1.57
N ASN A 57 0.23 -8.37 -2.38
CA ASN A 57 -0.81 -7.35 -2.45
C ASN A 57 -2.11 -7.92 -3.04
N TYR A 58 -3.24 -7.27 -2.80
CA TYR A 58 -4.56 -7.78 -3.21
C TYR A 58 -4.74 -7.88 -4.73
N LEU A 59 -4.22 -6.93 -5.50
CA LEU A 59 -4.33 -6.97 -6.96
C LEU A 59 -3.53 -8.15 -7.54
N GLY A 60 -2.36 -8.42 -6.99
CA GLY A 60 -1.54 -9.58 -7.31
C GLY A 60 -2.23 -10.90 -7.02
N LEU A 61 -2.75 -11.04 -5.80
CA LEU A 61 -3.44 -12.26 -5.36
C LEU A 61 -4.71 -12.52 -6.19
N ALA A 62 -5.46 -11.46 -6.52
CA ALA A 62 -6.61 -11.54 -7.41
C ALA A 62 -6.21 -12.01 -8.82
N ARG A 63 -5.09 -11.51 -9.36
CA ARG A 63 -4.58 -11.96 -10.65
C ARG A 63 -4.18 -13.43 -10.62
N GLU A 64 -3.49 -13.86 -9.57
CA GLU A 64 -3.10 -15.26 -9.39
C GLU A 64 -4.34 -16.16 -9.36
N LEU A 65 -5.35 -15.83 -8.54
CA LEU A 65 -6.58 -16.60 -8.49
C LEU A 65 -7.32 -16.63 -9.84
N ALA A 66 -7.29 -15.54 -10.60
CA ALA A 66 -7.90 -15.48 -11.93
C ALA A 66 -7.17 -16.37 -12.97
N THR A 67 -5.84 -16.58 -12.85
CA THR A 67 -5.10 -17.46 -13.78
C THR A 67 -5.51 -18.93 -13.65
N SER A 68 -6.04 -19.34 -12.50
CA SER A 68 -6.56 -20.70 -12.28
C SER A 68 -7.85 -21.00 -13.07
N GLY A 69 -8.49 -19.99 -13.64
CA GLY A 69 -9.80 -20.12 -14.29
C GLY A 69 -11.00 -20.13 -13.33
N ASN A 70 -10.77 -19.98 -12.02
CA ASN A 70 -11.82 -19.98 -10.99
C ASN A 70 -12.37 -18.59 -10.65
N GLY A 71 -12.04 -17.56 -11.42
CA GLY A 71 -12.56 -16.21 -11.21
C GLY A 71 -12.27 -15.27 -12.36
N THR A 72 -12.96 -14.13 -12.38
CA THR A 72 -12.77 -13.06 -13.36
C THR A 72 -12.33 -11.79 -12.65
N MET A 73 -11.26 -11.17 -13.16
CA MET A 73 -10.79 -9.89 -12.62
C MET A 73 -11.86 -8.81 -12.76
N ILE A 74 -12.10 -8.08 -11.68
CA ILE A 74 -12.90 -6.87 -11.71
C ILE A 74 -11.99 -5.75 -12.25
N PRO A 75 -12.37 -5.09 -13.36
CA PRO A 75 -11.56 -4.00 -13.90
C PRO A 75 -11.42 -2.86 -12.89
N ILE A 76 -10.18 -2.52 -12.53
CA ILE A 76 -9.91 -1.32 -11.73
C ILE A 76 -9.89 -0.13 -12.68
N PRO A 77 -10.84 0.82 -12.58
CA PRO A 77 -10.83 1.99 -13.43
C PRO A 77 -9.60 2.83 -13.12
N MET A 78 -8.89 3.26 -14.17
CA MET A 78 -7.85 4.26 -14.00
C MET A 78 -8.47 5.53 -13.40
N PRO A 79 -7.95 6.05 -12.29
CA PRO A 79 -8.52 7.24 -11.68
C PRO A 79 -8.38 8.41 -12.66
N SER A 80 -9.52 9.00 -13.02
CA SER A 80 -9.59 10.22 -13.81
C SER A 80 -10.06 11.34 -12.90
N PHE A 81 -9.25 12.37 -12.76
CA PHE A 81 -9.56 13.57 -11.99
C PHE A 81 -9.01 14.79 -12.74
N ALA A 82 -9.70 15.91 -12.63
CA ALA A 82 -9.19 17.18 -13.12
C ALA A 82 -8.07 17.67 -12.19
N GLU A 83 -6.89 17.90 -12.74
CA GLU A 83 -5.83 18.58 -12.00
C GLU A 83 -6.19 20.06 -11.82
N THR A 84 -5.90 20.61 -10.65
CA THR A 84 -6.22 22.00 -10.31
C THR A 84 -5.00 22.72 -9.77
N GLY A 85 -4.91 24.03 -10.08
CA GLY A 85 -3.80 24.87 -9.67
C GLY A 85 -2.52 24.66 -10.48
N PRO A 86 -1.41 25.31 -10.06
CA PRO A 86 -0.11 25.18 -10.72
C PRO A 86 0.47 23.76 -10.58
N ALA A 87 1.43 23.44 -11.44
CA ALA A 87 2.07 22.14 -11.46
C ALA A 87 2.75 21.83 -10.11
N ALA A 88 2.83 20.54 -9.75
CA ALA A 88 3.45 20.13 -8.48
C ALA A 88 4.87 20.68 -8.32
N LYS A 89 5.66 20.71 -9.41
CA LYS A 89 7.04 21.26 -9.45
C LYS A 89 7.16 22.74 -9.07
N GLU A 90 6.08 23.50 -9.18
CA GLU A 90 6.06 24.92 -8.78
C GLU A 90 5.86 25.07 -7.26
N ASN A 91 5.45 24.00 -6.57
CA ASN A 91 5.18 24.00 -5.14
C ASN A 91 6.21 23.17 -4.38
N VAL A 92 6.72 22.08 -4.96
CA VAL A 92 7.76 21.23 -4.38
C VAL A 92 8.74 20.79 -5.46
N GLU A 93 10.02 21.10 -5.28
CA GLU A 93 11.11 20.61 -6.12
C GLU A 93 11.54 19.21 -5.64
N VAL A 94 11.70 18.27 -6.56
CA VAL A 94 12.26 16.94 -6.26
C VAL A 94 13.57 16.80 -7.01
N GLU A 95 14.66 16.55 -6.29
CA GLU A 95 15.99 16.33 -6.87
C GLU A 95 16.55 14.98 -6.43
N ILE A 96 17.01 14.19 -7.41
CA ILE A 96 17.70 12.93 -7.17
C ILE A 96 19.20 13.17 -7.32
N LYS A 97 19.92 13.21 -6.20
CA LYS A 97 21.38 13.38 -6.14
C LYS A 97 22.13 12.04 -6.08
N ALA A 98 21.43 10.93 -5.90
CA ALA A 98 21.98 9.57 -5.89
C ALA A 98 21.27 8.65 -6.92
N PRO A 99 21.38 8.95 -8.23
CA PRO A 99 20.64 8.21 -9.27
C PRO A 99 21.04 6.73 -9.38
N ASP A 100 22.21 6.36 -8.87
CA ASP A 100 22.71 5.00 -8.82
C ASP A 100 22.03 4.13 -7.72
N LEU A 101 21.42 4.76 -6.71
CA LEU A 101 20.62 4.09 -5.68
C LEU A 101 19.12 4.29 -5.89
N CYS A 102 18.71 5.42 -6.46
CA CYS A 102 17.32 5.76 -6.71
C CYS A 102 17.17 6.27 -8.14
N GLY A 103 16.79 5.38 -9.05
CA GLY A 103 16.59 5.76 -10.46
C GLY A 103 15.32 6.61 -10.69
N ARG A 104 14.37 6.61 -9.75
CA ARG A 104 13.11 7.34 -9.88
C ARG A 104 12.51 7.69 -8.52
N TYR A 105 12.13 8.95 -8.37
CA TYR A 105 11.30 9.46 -7.29
C TYR A 105 10.25 10.40 -7.89
N VAL A 106 8.98 10.21 -7.54
CA VAL A 106 7.88 11.04 -8.03
C VAL A 106 7.06 11.54 -6.86
N ALA A 107 6.52 12.75 -6.99
CA ALA A 107 5.64 13.34 -6.00
C ALA A 107 4.44 13.99 -6.69
N ARG A 108 3.30 14.02 -6.00
CA ARG A 108 2.16 14.85 -6.35
C ARG A 108 1.83 15.76 -5.17
N TYR A 109 1.36 16.97 -5.49
CA TYR A 109 1.00 17.97 -4.50
C TYR A 109 -0.52 18.10 -4.42
N VAL A 110 -1.10 17.74 -3.27
CA VAL A 110 -2.55 17.82 -3.03
C VAL A 110 -2.82 18.92 -2.02
N ARG A 111 -3.70 19.86 -2.37
CA ARG A 111 -4.04 21.04 -1.55
C ARG A 111 -5.37 20.86 -0.84
N ASN A 112 -5.56 21.65 0.22
CA ASN A 112 -6.82 21.74 0.95
C ASN A 112 -7.31 20.41 1.52
N VAL A 113 -6.37 19.52 1.87
CA VAL A 113 -6.68 18.26 2.53
C VAL A 113 -7.08 18.55 3.97
N LYS A 114 -8.30 18.14 4.34
CA LYS A 114 -8.75 18.15 5.74
C LYS A 114 -8.39 16.82 6.38
N ILE A 115 -7.50 16.84 7.37
CA ILE A 115 -7.16 15.66 8.15
C ILE A 115 -8.35 15.29 9.04
N GLY A 116 -8.67 13.99 9.08
CA GLY A 116 -9.76 13.43 9.87
C GLY A 116 -9.74 11.90 9.82
N PRO A 117 -10.73 11.23 10.40
CA PRO A 117 -10.87 9.78 10.26
C PRO A 117 -11.05 9.39 8.79
N SER A 118 -10.51 8.24 8.39
CA SER A 118 -10.80 7.63 7.09
C SER A 118 -12.27 7.15 7.03
N PRO A 119 -12.84 6.90 5.84
CA PRO A 119 -14.15 6.29 5.73
C PRO A 119 -14.23 4.92 6.42
N GLU A 120 -15.37 4.58 7.01
CA GLU A 120 -15.55 3.34 7.79
C GLU A 120 -15.18 2.07 7.01
N TRP A 121 -15.50 2.02 5.72
CA TRP A 121 -15.15 0.89 4.86
C TRP A 121 -13.64 0.68 4.75
N MET A 122 -12.83 1.75 4.77
CA MET A 122 -11.38 1.66 4.70
C MET A 122 -10.81 1.23 6.04
N GLN A 123 -11.35 1.80 7.13
CA GLN A 123 -10.98 1.40 8.49
C GLN A 123 -11.22 -0.09 8.72
N LYS A 124 -12.39 -0.60 8.32
CA LYS A 124 -12.74 -2.02 8.44
C LYS A 124 -11.72 -2.90 7.71
N LEU A 125 -11.44 -2.62 6.44
CA LEU A 125 -10.51 -3.40 5.64
C LEU A 125 -9.08 -3.41 6.20
N LEU A 126 -8.60 -2.28 6.72
CA LEU A 126 -7.30 -2.18 7.37
C LEU A 126 -7.24 -2.98 8.68
N LEU A 127 -8.31 -2.92 9.50
CA LEU A 127 -8.40 -3.69 10.74
C LEU A 127 -8.38 -5.20 10.49
N GLU A 128 -9.05 -5.67 9.43
CA GLU A 128 -9.07 -7.09 9.04
C GLU A 128 -7.68 -7.66 8.74
N VAL A 129 -6.71 -6.81 8.38
CA VAL A 129 -5.30 -7.20 8.15
C VAL A 129 -4.36 -6.71 9.26
N GLY A 130 -4.91 -6.39 10.44
CA GLY A 130 -4.13 -6.01 11.62
C GLY A 130 -3.56 -4.59 11.60
N ILE A 131 -4.00 -3.73 10.67
CA ILE A 131 -3.56 -2.33 10.61
C ILE A 131 -4.54 -1.44 11.37
N ARG A 132 -4.02 -0.78 12.41
CA ARG A 132 -4.76 0.23 13.15
C ARG A 132 -4.94 1.51 12.30
N PRO A 133 -6.18 1.96 12.04
CA PRO A 133 -6.44 3.24 11.39
C PRO A 133 -5.98 4.42 12.25
N ILE A 134 -5.45 5.46 11.61
CA ILE A 134 -4.90 6.66 12.27
C ILE A 134 -5.58 7.92 11.72
N SER A 135 -5.58 8.10 10.40
CA SER A 135 -6.18 9.26 9.73
C SER A 135 -6.36 8.97 8.25
N ASN A 136 -7.26 9.70 7.59
CA ASN A 136 -7.51 9.56 6.15
C ASN A 136 -6.24 9.59 5.27
N VAL A 137 -5.22 10.37 5.61
CA VAL A 137 -3.95 10.43 4.85
C VAL A 137 -3.02 9.25 5.15
N VAL A 138 -2.91 8.82 6.41
CA VAL A 138 -2.09 7.66 6.78
C VAL A 138 -2.73 6.37 6.27
N ASP A 139 -4.04 6.26 6.41
CA ASP A 139 -4.82 5.08 6.09
C ASP A 139 -4.84 4.85 4.58
N ILE A 140 -4.97 5.90 3.75
CA ILE A 140 -4.91 5.72 2.28
C ILE A 140 -3.53 5.25 1.81
N THR A 141 -2.44 5.68 2.46
CA THR A 141 -1.10 5.19 2.11
C THR A 141 -0.91 3.72 2.44
N ASN A 142 -1.45 3.26 3.57
CA ASN A 142 -1.47 1.83 3.92
C ASN A 142 -2.41 1.03 3.02
N TYR A 143 -3.58 1.59 2.70
CA TYR A 143 -4.54 0.95 1.81
C TYR A 143 -3.93 0.70 0.42
N VAL A 144 -3.25 1.70 -0.17
CA VAL A 144 -2.59 1.56 -1.48
C VAL A 144 -1.40 0.60 -1.43
N LEU A 145 -0.65 0.58 -0.32
CA LEU A 145 0.41 -0.42 -0.11
C LEU A 145 -0.15 -1.84 -0.18
N TRP A 146 -1.27 -2.12 0.50
CA TRP A 146 -1.89 -3.44 0.48
C TRP A 146 -2.63 -3.75 -0.82
N GLU A 147 -3.24 -2.75 -1.43
CA GLU A 147 -3.98 -2.90 -2.69
C GLU A 147 -3.04 -3.20 -3.87
N LEU A 148 -1.94 -2.44 -4.00
CA LEU A 148 -1.09 -2.44 -5.20
C LEU A 148 0.36 -2.89 -4.94
N GLY A 149 0.75 -3.10 -3.68
CA GLY A 149 2.15 -3.39 -3.33
C GLY A 149 3.05 -2.15 -3.44
N HIS A 150 2.48 -0.95 -3.49
CA HIS A 150 3.23 0.28 -3.71
C HIS A 150 3.34 1.12 -2.42
N PRO A 151 4.51 1.16 -1.76
CA PRO A 151 4.69 1.97 -0.57
C PRO A 151 4.64 3.46 -0.93
N LEU A 152 3.82 4.20 -0.19
CA LEU A 152 3.68 5.64 -0.33
C LEU A 152 4.05 6.33 0.98
N HIS A 153 4.50 7.57 0.86
CA HIS A 153 4.72 8.44 2.01
C HIS A 153 4.06 9.81 1.75
N ALA A 154 3.49 10.39 2.81
CA ALA A 154 2.88 11.71 2.75
C ALA A 154 3.65 12.68 3.64
N PHE A 155 4.08 13.81 3.05
CA PHE A 155 4.70 14.90 3.77
C PHE A 155 3.71 16.05 3.91
N ASP A 156 3.64 16.64 5.10
CA ASP A 156 2.96 17.92 5.28
C ASP A 156 3.89 19.03 4.77
N SER A 157 3.49 19.67 3.68
CA SER A 157 4.30 20.67 3.00
C SER A 157 4.64 21.88 3.86
N ARG A 158 3.86 22.17 4.90
CA ARG A 158 4.13 23.26 5.85
C ARG A 158 5.42 23.05 6.63
N PHE A 159 5.84 21.79 6.78
CA PHE A 159 7.06 21.40 7.48
C PHE A 159 8.20 21.03 6.52
N LEU A 160 7.98 21.12 5.20
CA LEU A 160 9.00 20.81 4.21
C LEU A 160 9.90 22.03 3.97
N HIS A 161 11.05 22.05 4.63
CA HIS A 161 12.01 23.13 4.50
C HIS A 161 12.46 23.34 3.04
N GLY A 162 12.43 24.61 2.59
CA GLY A 162 12.84 24.98 1.25
C GLY A 162 11.91 24.47 0.13
N ASN A 163 10.76 23.89 0.46
CA ASN A 163 9.85 23.29 -0.52
C ASN A 163 10.55 22.29 -1.45
N ARG A 164 11.46 21.49 -0.89
CA ARG A 164 12.32 20.60 -1.67
C ARG A 164 12.43 19.23 -1.02
N ILE A 165 12.47 18.19 -1.85
CA ILE A 165 12.80 16.82 -1.46
C ILE A 165 14.09 16.44 -2.19
N GLU A 166 15.15 16.20 -1.41
CA GLU A 166 16.44 15.75 -1.95
C GLU A 166 16.66 14.27 -1.63
N ILE A 167 16.77 13.46 -2.69
CA ILE A 167 17.10 12.05 -2.57
C ILE A 167 18.61 11.94 -2.69
N ARG A 168 19.30 11.85 -1.54
CA ARG A 168 20.75 11.76 -1.43
C ARG A 168 21.16 10.71 -0.42
N ARG A 169 22.45 10.34 -0.46
CA ARG A 169 23.08 9.61 0.64
C ARG A 169 23.14 10.50 1.89
N ALA A 170 23.12 9.85 3.05
CA ALA A 170 23.42 10.52 4.31
C ALA A 170 24.86 11.06 4.29
N ALA A 171 25.09 12.18 4.95
CA ALA A 171 26.45 12.60 5.28
C ALA A 171 26.98 11.76 6.44
N ASN A 172 28.30 11.57 6.49
CA ASN A 172 28.91 10.81 7.56
C ASN A 172 28.62 11.46 8.92
N ASN A 173 28.07 10.69 9.87
CA ASN A 173 27.64 11.15 11.18
C ASN A 173 26.42 12.10 11.18
N GLU A 174 25.68 12.20 10.08
CA GLU A 174 24.39 12.92 10.05
C GLU A 174 23.42 12.30 11.06
N THR A 175 22.63 13.12 11.75
CA THR A 175 21.60 12.61 12.67
C THR A 175 20.20 12.98 12.17
N ILE A 176 19.26 12.08 12.41
CA ILE A 176 17.84 12.32 12.20
C ILE A 176 17.05 11.86 13.43
N MET A 177 16.03 12.61 13.81
CA MET A 177 15.04 12.16 14.80
C MET A 177 13.91 11.46 14.06
N THR A 178 13.65 10.19 14.43
CA THR A 178 12.58 9.41 13.82
C THR A 178 11.26 9.52 14.60
N LEU A 179 10.17 9.02 14.01
CA LEU A 179 8.81 9.16 14.56
C LEU A 179 8.63 8.53 15.95
N ASP A 180 9.49 7.59 16.33
CA ASP A 180 9.57 6.99 17.66
C ASP A 180 10.31 7.86 18.69
N GLY A 181 10.75 9.07 18.29
CA GLY A 181 11.50 9.99 19.14
C GLY A 181 12.97 9.60 19.34
N VAL A 182 13.45 8.58 18.62
CA VAL A 182 14.85 8.14 18.71
C VAL A 182 15.71 8.92 17.74
N GLU A 183 16.81 9.48 18.23
CA GLU A 183 17.85 10.04 17.37
C GLU A 183 18.69 8.91 16.77
N ARG A 184 18.81 8.89 15.44
CA ARG A 184 19.59 7.90 14.70
C ARG A 184 20.75 8.58 14.00
N LYS A 185 21.95 8.03 14.22
CA LYS A 185 23.17 8.44 13.54
C LYS A 185 23.34 7.63 12.25
N LEU A 186 23.51 8.34 11.14
CA LEU A 186 23.63 7.78 9.80
C LEU A 186 25.11 7.63 9.42
N THR A 187 25.40 6.61 8.63
CA THR A 187 26.74 6.24 8.14
C THR A 187 26.72 6.07 6.64
#